data_AF-A0A7Y4T0Q3-F1
#
_entry.id   AF-A0A7Y4T0Q3-F1
#
_cell.length_a   1.000
_cell.length_b   1.000
_cell.length_c   1.000
_cell.angle_alpha   90.00
_cell.angle_beta   90.00
_cell.angle_gamma   90.00
#
_symmetry.space_group_name_H-M   'P 1'
#
loop_
_entity.id
_entity.type
_entity.pdbx_description
1 polymer ?
#
loop_
_entity_poly.entity_id
_entity_poly.type
_entity_poly.pdbx_seq_one_letter_code
_entity_poly.pdbx_strand_id
1 'polypeptide(L)'
;MAFTGRSIYIDAEWYIGGHIFLIGYAYSKYEFGQLYDGALTKEQFLKKLRNVKYIFFYGPDIGIIEKYFDIDLRNRYICVNLLRIFRKVLQLTSFKLAHVEQKFGIVRKQVEYKKNIFAIFNDWKKHDKRKRILKYNEEDVINLLRLWRKVRSRNKITNYYLIQNQLK
;
A
#
# COMPACT_ATOMS: atom_id res chain seq x y z
N MET A 1 3.58 -16.28 -19.21
CA MET A 1 4.82 -16.17 -18.40
C MET A 1 4.46 -15.91 -16.95
N ALA A 2 4.71 -16.90 -16.09
CA ALA A 2 4.39 -16.87 -14.66
C ALA A 2 5.32 -15.93 -13.87
N PHE A 3 4.80 -15.35 -12.78
CA PHE A 3 5.59 -14.58 -11.82
C PHE A 3 6.62 -15.49 -11.15
N THR A 4 7.91 -15.35 -11.46
CA THR A 4 8.97 -15.87 -10.60
C THR A 4 9.32 -14.78 -9.58
N GLY A 5 8.58 -14.79 -8.47
CA GLY A 5 8.77 -13.92 -7.29
C GLY A 5 7.47 -13.44 -6.66
N ARG A 6 7.36 -13.54 -5.33
CA ARG A 6 6.16 -13.14 -4.57
C ARG A 6 5.99 -11.63 -4.57
N SER A 7 4.74 -11.16 -4.63
CA SER A 7 4.39 -9.74 -4.55
C SER A 7 3.78 -9.42 -3.19
N ILE A 8 4.09 -8.26 -2.64
CA ILE A 8 3.43 -7.70 -1.45
C ILE A 8 2.86 -6.32 -1.79
N TYR A 9 1.70 -6.00 -1.23
CA TYR A 9 1.06 -4.69 -1.30
C TYR A 9 1.13 -4.06 0.07
N ILE A 10 1.56 -2.81 0.16
CA ILE A 10 1.83 -2.10 1.41
C ILE A 10 1.10 -0.75 1.40
N ASP A 11 0.49 -0.42 2.53
CA ASP A 11 -0.05 0.91 2.86
C ASP A 11 0.36 1.22 4.30
N ALA A 12 0.87 2.43 4.53
CA ALA A 12 1.32 2.86 5.85
C ALA A 12 0.55 4.10 6.32
N GLU A 13 0.21 4.12 7.61
CA GLU A 13 -0.30 5.30 8.28
C GLU A 13 0.80 5.90 9.17
N TRP A 14 1.05 7.20 8.97
CA TRP A 14 2.20 7.90 9.54
C TRP A 14 1.87 9.34 9.93
N TYR A 15 2.64 9.90 10.88
CA TYR A 15 2.51 11.26 11.40
C TYR A 15 3.33 12.27 10.59
N ILE A 16 2.99 13.56 10.68
CA ILE A 16 3.90 14.64 10.24
C ILE A 16 5.28 14.40 10.89
N GLY A 17 6.32 14.34 10.07
CA GLY A 17 7.68 13.92 10.48
C GLY A 17 8.05 12.47 10.12
N GLY A 18 7.11 11.69 9.58
CA GLY A 18 7.37 10.34 9.03
C GLY A 18 7.35 9.21 10.05
N HIS A 19 6.87 9.46 11.27
CA HIS A 19 6.73 8.40 12.28
C HIS A 19 5.53 7.50 11.96
N ILE A 20 5.80 6.24 11.63
CA ILE A 20 4.79 5.24 11.27
C ILE A 20 4.17 4.65 12.54
N PHE A 21 2.85 4.41 12.54
CA PHE A 21 2.16 3.73 13.65
C PHE A 21 1.34 2.51 13.20
N LEU A 22 1.15 2.33 11.90
CA LEU A 22 0.47 1.18 11.32
C LEU A 22 1.01 0.91 9.92
N ILE A 23 1.34 -0.35 9.64
CA ILE A 23 1.66 -0.84 8.29
C ILE A 23 0.73 -2.00 7.97
N GLY A 24 -0.11 -1.82 6.97
CA GLY A 24 -0.88 -2.88 6.35
C GLY A 24 -0.06 -3.60 5.29
N TYR A 25 -0.26 -4.90 5.15
CA TYR A 25 0.31 -5.67 4.06
C TYR A 25 -0.64 -6.74 3.53
N ALA A 26 -0.55 -7.04 2.23
CA ALA A 26 -1.24 -8.16 1.61
C ALA A 26 -0.36 -8.87 0.59
N TYR A 27 -0.45 -10.19 0.52
CA TYR A 27 0.09 -11.01 -0.59
C TYR A 27 -1.04 -11.55 -1.46
N SER A 28 -2.20 -11.80 -0.85
CA SER A 28 -3.41 -12.25 -1.50
C SER A 28 -4.65 -11.74 -0.76
N LYS A 29 -5.86 -12.03 -1.28
CA LYS A 29 -7.12 -11.74 -0.58
C LYS A 29 -7.32 -12.54 0.72
N TYR A 30 -6.51 -13.58 0.95
CA TYR A 30 -6.60 -14.46 2.10
C TYR A 30 -5.33 -14.44 2.96
N GLU A 31 -4.29 -13.74 2.50
CA GLU A 31 -3.01 -13.68 3.18
C GLU A 31 -2.58 -12.22 3.25
N PHE A 32 -2.98 -11.59 4.35
CA PHE A 32 -2.76 -10.19 4.66
C PHE A 32 -2.61 -10.04 6.17
N GLY A 33 -2.24 -8.84 6.61
CA GLY A 33 -2.14 -8.51 8.03
C GLY A 33 -1.66 -7.10 8.23
N GLN A 34 -1.41 -6.76 9.50
CA GLN A 34 -1.04 -5.42 9.92
C GLN A 34 0.06 -5.50 10.98
N LEU A 35 0.98 -4.54 10.97
CA LEU A 35 1.98 -4.31 12.00
C LEU A 35 1.65 -2.98 12.68
N TYR A 36 1.40 -3.02 13.98
CA TYR A 36 1.11 -1.86 14.82
C TYR A 36 1.49 -2.16 16.27
N ASP A 37 1.53 -1.13 17.12
CA ASP A 37 1.97 -1.21 18.52
C ASP A 37 3.30 -2.01 18.64
N GLY A 38 3.41 -2.95 19.58
CA GLY A 38 4.64 -3.72 19.80
C GLY A 38 5.07 -4.62 18.63
N ALA A 39 4.19 -4.87 17.64
CA ALA A 39 4.53 -5.65 16.46
C ALA A 39 5.16 -4.79 15.34
N LEU A 40 5.09 -3.46 15.43
CA LEU A 40 5.66 -2.55 14.45
C LEU A 40 7.16 -2.37 14.69
N THR A 41 7.94 -3.40 14.33
CA THR A 41 9.39 -3.37 14.42
C THR A 41 10.03 -3.63 13.06
N LYS A 42 11.26 -3.15 12.88
CA LYS A 42 12.08 -3.38 11.68
C LYS A 42 12.19 -4.87 11.36
N GLU A 43 12.43 -5.70 12.38
CA GLU A 43 12.58 -7.15 12.21
C GLU A 43 11.28 -7.81 11.73
N GLN A 44 10.14 -7.49 12.35
CA GLN A 44 8.85 -8.03 11.94
C GLN A 44 8.47 -7.57 10.53
N PHE A 45 8.78 -6.33 10.17
CA PHE A 45 8.58 -5.80 8.83
C PHE A 45 9.42 -6.55 7.79
N LEU A 46 10.75 -6.68 8.02
CA LEU A 46 11.64 -7.43 7.13
C LEU A 46 11.25 -8.91 7.03
N LYS A 47 10.70 -9.51 8.10
CA LYS A 47 10.15 -10.87 8.06
C LYS A 47 9.00 -11.00 7.06
N LYS A 48 8.17 -9.97 6.88
CA LYS A 48 7.11 -9.96 5.84
C LYS A 48 7.69 -9.83 4.42
N LEU A 49 8.91 -9.33 4.27
CA LEU A 49 9.55 -9.19 2.97
C LEU A 49 10.33 -10.45 2.53
N ARG A 50 10.34 -11.52 3.33
CA ARG A 50 10.97 -12.79 2.92
C ARG A 50 10.35 -13.33 1.64
N ASN A 51 11.20 -13.69 0.67
CA ASN A 51 10.83 -14.21 -0.64
C ASN A 51 9.99 -13.25 -1.50
N VAL A 52 9.88 -11.97 -1.11
CA VAL A 52 9.23 -10.92 -1.91
C VAL A 52 10.20 -10.42 -2.96
N LYS A 53 9.70 -10.25 -4.18
CA LYS A 53 10.42 -9.62 -5.30
C LYS A 53 9.85 -8.25 -5.65
N TYR A 54 8.52 -8.11 -5.56
CA TYR A 54 7.81 -6.88 -5.91
C TYR A 54 7.12 -6.28 -4.69
N ILE A 55 7.30 -4.99 -4.47
CA ILE A 55 6.58 -4.22 -3.46
C ILE A 55 5.69 -3.21 -4.19
N PHE A 56 4.38 -3.38 -4.07
CA PHE A 56 3.39 -2.46 -4.63
C PHE A 56 2.84 -1.54 -3.53
N PHE A 57 2.74 -0.26 -3.82
CA PHE A 57 2.26 0.74 -2.86
C PHE A 57 1.61 1.91 -3.59
N TYR A 58 0.93 2.80 -2.86
CA TYR A 58 0.19 3.92 -3.44
C TYR A 58 0.55 5.25 -2.76
N GLY A 59 1.43 6.04 -3.38
CA GLY A 59 1.84 7.33 -2.81
C GLY A 59 3.27 7.30 -2.24
N PRO A 60 3.56 7.98 -1.12
CA PRO A 60 4.93 8.19 -0.63
C PRO A 60 5.49 7.09 0.28
N ASP A 61 4.68 6.10 0.65
CA ASP A 61 4.90 5.20 1.79
C ASP A 61 6.27 4.54 1.86
N ILE A 62 6.82 4.03 0.74
CA ILE A 62 8.12 3.35 0.75
C ILE A 62 9.25 4.27 1.22
N GLY A 63 9.28 5.53 0.77
CA GLY A 63 10.31 6.47 1.21
C GLY A 63 10.18 6.84 2.69
N ILE A 64 8.98 6.75 3.26
CA ILE A 64 8.73 6.99 4.68
C ILE A 64 9.15 5.77 5.49
N ILE A 65 8.83 4.56 5.03
CA ILE A 65 9.24 3.29 5.65
C ILE A 65 10.76 3.15 5.69
N GLU A 66 11.45 3.48 4.60
CA GLU A 66 12.92 3.46 4.54
C GLU A 66 13.54 4.38 5.59
N LYS A 67 13.02 5.61 5.73
CA LYS A 67 13.50 6.56 6.75
C LYS A 67 13.16 6.08 8.17
N TYR A 68 11.95 5.56 8.38
CA TYR A 68 11.47 5.16 9.69
C TYR A 68 12.25 3.97 10.26
N PHE A 69 12.58 2.98 9.43
CA PHE A 69 13.34 1.80 9.85
C PHE A 69 14.84 1.86 9.56
N ASP A 70 15.32 2.92 8.92
CA ASP A 70 16.69 3.03 8.40
C ASP A 70 17.06 1.79 7.56
N ILE A 71 16.35 1.62 6.44
CA ILE A 71 16.52 0.50 5.50
C ILE A 71 16.50 0.99 4.06
N ASP A 72 17.06 0.17 3.17
CA ASP A 72 17.05 0.39 1.74
C ASP A 72 16.15 -0.66 1.06
N LEU A 73 14.93 -0.25 0.68
CA LEU A 73 13.97 -1.11 0.00
C LEU A 73 14.12 -0.98 -1.52
N ARG A 74 14.33 0.23 -2.03
CA ARG A 74 14.36 0.51 -3.48
C ARG A 74 15.51 -0.17 -4.21
N ASN A 75 16.66 -0.37 -3.57
CA ASN A 75 17.76 -1.10 -4.18
C ASN A 75 17.70 -2.62 -3.97
N ARG A 76 16.80 -3.11 -3.11
CA ARG A 76 16.67 -4.54 -2.78
C ARG A 76 15.45 -5.22 -3.41
N TYR A 77 14.43 -4.44 -3.76
CA TYR A 77 13.16 -4.93 -4.29
C TYR A 77 12.73 -4.12 -5.51
N ILE A 78 11.86 -4.71 -6.34
CA ILE A 78 11.18 -3.98 -7.40
C ILE A 78 10.01 -3.22 -6.77
N CYS A 79 10.27 -1.99 -6.33
CA CYS A 79 9.29 -1.10 -5.73
C CYS A 79 8.45 -0.40 -6.80
N VAL A 80 7.15 -0.68 -6.87
CA VAL A 80 6.24 -0.12 -7.88
C VAL A 80 5.21 0.79 -7.21
N ASN A 81 5.35 2.10 -7.44
CA ASN A 81 4.35 3.07 -7.04
C ASN A 81 3.16 3.06 -8.01
N LEU A 82 2.07 2.43 -7.60
CA LEU A 82 0.87 2.26 -8.44
C LEU A 82 0.20 3.59 -8.79
N LEU A 83 0.33 4.63 -7.96
CA LEU A 83 -0.15 5.97 -8.32
C LEU A 83 0.54 6.49 -9.60
N ARG A 84 1.86 6.32 -9.72
CA ARG A 84 2.62 6.74 -10.90
C ARG A 84 2.22 5.93 -12.13
N ILE A 85 2.05 4.62 -11.97
CA ILE A 85 1.60 3.75 -13.06
C ILE A 85 0.20 4.18 -13.52
N PHE A 86 -0.73 4.40 -12.59
CA PHE A 86 -2.10 4.75 -12.91
C PHE A 86 -2.19 6.09 -13.64
N ARG A 87 -1.41 7.09 -13.23
CA ARG A 87 -1.32 8.39 -13.94
C ARG A 87 -0.87 8.28 -15.39
N LYS A 88 -0.08 7.25 -15.73
CA LYS A 88 0.40 7.03 -17.10
C LYS A 88 -0.60 6.27 -17.97
N VAL A 89 -1.40 5.37 -17.38
CA VAL A 89 -2.22 4.41 -18.14
C VAL A 89 -3.71 4.65 -18.04
N LEU A 90 -4.17 5.50 -17.10
CA LEU A 90 -5.58 5.83 -16.91
C LEU A 90 -5.81 7.31 -17.19
N GLN A 91 -6.95 7.62 -17.81
CA GLN A 91 -7.42 8.99 -18.01
C GLN A 91 -8.52 9.28 -16.99
N LEU A 92 -8.14 9.84 -15.84
CA LEU A 92 -9.04 10.14 -14.72
C LEU A 92 -8.84 11.56 -14.23
N THR A 93 -9.90 12.19 -13.72
CA THR A 93 -9.85 13.54 -13.12
C THR A 93 -9.27 13.53 -11.71
N SER A 94 -9.29 12.40 -11.02
CA SER A 94 -8.72 12.22 -9.69
C SER A 94 -8.01 10.89 -9.56
N PHE A 95 -6.85 10.91 -8.91
CA PHE A 95 -6.07 9.72 -8.57
C PHE A 95 -6.01 9.52 -7.05
N LYS A 96 -7.05 9.91 -6.32
CA LYS A 96 -7.25 9.39 -4.97
C LYS A 96 -7.62 7.92 -5.08
N LEU A 97 -7.03 7.07 -4.23
CA LEU A 97 -7.23 5.61 -4.32
C LEU A 97 -8.72 5.22 -4.36
N ALA A 98 -9.53 5.79 -3.48
CA ALA A 98 -10.98 5.61 -3.46
C ALA A 98 -11.69 5.97 -4.77
N HIS A 99 -11.24 7.03 -5.47
CA HIS A 99 -11.83 7.42 -6.75
C HIS A 99 -11.49 6.40 -7.85
N VAL A 100 -10.24 5.93 -7.89
CA VAL A 100 -9.83 4.92 -8.87
C VAL A 100 -10.54 3.60 -8.60
N GLU A 101 -10.66 3.19 -7.34
CA GLU A 101 -11.44 1.99 -6.95
C GLU A 101 -12.88 2.05 -7.42
N GLN A 102 -13.57 3.18 -7.19
CA GLN A 102 -14.95 3.38 -7.63
C GLN A 102 -15.07 3.22 -9.15
N LYS A 103 -14.14 3.81 -9.93
CA LYS A 103 -14.11 3.69 -11.40
C LYS A 103 -13.90 2.25 -11.89
N PHE A 104 -13.35 1.38 -11.05
CA PHE A 104 -13.13 -0.04 -11.34
C PHE A 104 -14.15 -0.97 -10.65
N GLY A 105 -15.23 -0.40 -10.09
CA GLY A 105 -16.32 -1.13 -9.43
C GLY A 105 -15.92 -1.76 -8.10
N ILE A 106 -14.94 -1.20 -7.41
CA ILE A 106 -14.53 -1.63 -6.07
C ILE A 106 -15.21 -0.70 -5.06
N VAL A 107 -16.12 -1.27 -4.27
CA VAL A 107 -16.85 -0.54 -3.23
C VAL A 107 -16.06 -0.60 -1.93
N ARG A 108 -15.82 0.56 -1.32
CA ARG A 108 -15.27 0.67 0.03
C ARG A 108 -16.38 0.52 1.08
N LYS A 109 -16.08 -0.18 2.15
CA LYS A 109 -16.88 -0.19 3.38
C LYS A 109 -16.56 1.02 4.26
N GLN A 110 -15.32 1.51 4.22
CA GLN A 110 -14.84 2.64 5.03
C GLN A 110 -14.59 3.89 4.17
N VAL A 111 -15.66 4.53 3.68
CA VAL A 111 -15.59 5.60 2.66
C VAL A 111 -14.93 6.91 3.16
N GLU A 112 -15.02 7.24 4.45
CA GLU A 112 -14.84 8.64 4.89
C GLU A 112 -13.58 8.94 5.72
N TYR A 113 -12.75 7.95 6.04
CA TYR A 113 -11.78 8.14 7.12
C TYR A 113 -10.59 9.07 6.78
N LYS A 114 -10.06 9.02 5.55
CA LYS A 114 -8.87 9.82 5.12
C LYS A 114 -9.15 11.31 4.83
N LYS A 115 -10.34 11.86 5.10
CA LYS A 115 -10.61 13.30 4.82
C LYS A 115 -9.77 14.25 5.68
N ASN A 116 -9.24 13.81 6.84
CA ASN A 116 -8.36 14.63 7.68
C ASN A 116 -7.30 13.77 8.39
N ILE A 117 -6.03 13.87 7.97
CA ILE A 117 -4.89 13.14 8.56
C ILE A 117 -4.73 13.46 10.06
N PHE A 118 -5.02 14.70 10.49
CA PHE A 118 -4.99 15.06 11.92
C PHE A 118 -6.06 14.31 12.72
N ALA A 119 -7.20 13.99 12.10
CA ALA A 119 -8.24 13.19 12.74
C ALA A 119 -7.80 11.73 12.95
N ILE A 120 -7.09 11.15 11.98
CA ILE A 120 -6.55 9.76 12.09
C ILE A 120 -5.65 9.65 13.33
N PHE A 121 -4.79 10.64 13.56
CA PHE A 121 -3.92 10.64 14.73
C PHE A 121 -4.70 10.67 16.05
N ASN A 122 -5.59 11.65 16.20
CA ASN A 122 -6.38 11.80 17.41
C ASN A 122 -7.25 10.58 17.69
N ASP A 123 -7.67 9.91 16.63
CA ASP A 123 -8.49 8.72 16.70
C ASP A 123 -7.69 7.45 17.00
N TRP A 124 -6.42 7.35 16.58
CA TRP A 124 -5.55 6.22 16.93
C TRP A 124 -5.37 6.03 18.44
N LYS A 125 -5.44 7.13 19.19
CA LYS A 125 -5.39 7.16 20.66
C LYS A 125 -6.69 6.65 21.30
N LYS A 126 -7.80 6.58 20.56
CA LYS A 126 -9.13 6.18 21.06
C LYS A 126 -9.42 4.75 20.63
N HIS A 127 -9.58 3.84 21.60
CA HIS A 127 -9.73 2.41 21.34
C HIS A 127 -10.83 2.07 20.29
N ASP A 128 -12.01 2.70 20.40
CA ASP A 128 -13.12 2.42 19.48
C ASP A 128 -12.89 2.90 18.06
N LYS A 129 -12.05 3.93 17.90
CA LYS A 129 -11.72 4.49 16.59
C LYS A 129 -10.50 3.81 15.97
N ARG A 130 -9.56 3.32 16.78
CA ARG A 130 -8.46 2.45 16.33
C ARG A 130 -8.96 1.26 15.52
N LYS A 131 -10.04 0.61 15.97
CA LYS A 131 -10.68 -0.49 15.22
C LYS A 131 -11.12 -0.07 13.80
N ARG A 132 -11.57 1.17 13.61
CA ARG A 132 -11.95 1.69 12.30
C ARG A 132 -10.73 1.97 11.42
N ILE A 133 -9.65 2.50 12.01
CA ILE A 133 -8.37 2.71 11.30
C ILE A 133 -7.80 1.38 10.82
N LEU A 134 -7.78 0.37 11.68
CA LEU A 134 -7.31 -0.97 11.32
C LEU A 134 -8.13 -1.53 10.14
N LYS A 135 -9.46 -1.48 10.19
CA LYS A 135 -10.32 -1.92 9.09
C LYS A 135 -10.10 -1.12 7.80
N TYR A 136 -9.87 0.19 7.93
CA TYR A 136 -9.61 1.07 6.79
C TYR A 136 -8.30 0.73 6.09
N ASN A 137 -7.21 0.58 6.83
CA ASN A 137 -5.89 0.23 6.28
C ASN A 137 -5.85 -1.20 5.72
N GLU A 138 -6.53 -2.16 6.36
CA GLU A 138 -6.72 -3.51 5.80
C GLU A 138 -7.46 -3.45 4.46
N GLU A 139 -8.54 -2.68 4.38
CA GLU A 139 -9.30 -2.47 3.15
C GLU A 139 -8.43 -1.82 2.06
N ASP A 140 -7.59 -0.84 2.39
CA ASP A 140 -6.67 -0.19 1.45
C ASP A 140 -5.71 -1.21 0.79
N VAL A 141 -5.03 -2.07 1.56
CA VAL A 141 -4.09 -3.05 0.97
C VAL A 141 -4.78 -4.14 0.16
N ILE A 142 -5.95 -4.62 0.60
CA ILE A 142 -6.73 -5.63 -0.14
C ILE A 142 -7.28 -5.03 -1.43
N ASN A 143 -7.82 -3.82 -1.38
CA ASN A 143 -8.36 -3.15 -2.56
C ASN A 143 -7.26 -2.73 -3.52
N LEU A 144 -6.08 -2.31 -3.04
CA LEU A 144 -4.93 -2.02 -3.89
C LEU A 144 -4.51 -3.25 -4.70
N LEU A 145 -4.48 -4.43 -4.08
CA LEU A 145 -4.24 -5.71 -4.75
C LEU A 145 -5.28 -6.00 -5.84
N ARG A 146 -6.57 -5.86 -5.51
CA ARG A 146 -7.67 -6.10 -6.46
C ARG A 146 -7.64 -5.12 -7.63
N LEU A 147 -7.41 -3.85 -7.32
CA LEU A 147 -7.35 -2.76 -8.29
C LEU A 147 -6.18 -2.97 -9.24
N TRP A 148 -4.99 -3.29 -8.72
CA TRP A 148 -3.83 -3.55 -9.56
C TRP A 148 -4.08 -4.68 -10.55
N ARG A 149 -4.68 -5.80 -10.11
CA ARG A 149 -5.03 -6.92 -11.00
C ARG A 149 -5.93 -6.48 -12.16
N LYS A 150 -6.96 -5.67 -11.87
CA LYS A 150 -7.88 -5.13 -12.88
C LYS A 150 -7.17 -4.18 -13.85
N VAL A 151 -6.42 -3.20 -13.33
CA VAL A 151 -5.70 -2.20 -14.14
C VAL A 151 -4.66 -2.87 -15.01
N ARG A 152 -3.87 -3.78 -14.44
CA ARG A 152 -2.82 -4.51 -15.15
C ARG A 152 -3.39 -5.31 -16.31
N SER A 153 -4.44 -6.09 -16.06
CA SER A 153 -5.09 -6.91 -17.09
C SER A 153 -5.67 -6.04 -18.21
N ARG A 154 -6.45 -5.01 -17.84
CA ARG A 154 -7.09 -4.09 -18.79
C ARG A 154 -6.09 -3.38 -19.71
N ASN A 155 -4.93 -2.99 -19.18
CA ASN A 155 -3.92 -2.23 -19.90
C ASN A 155 -2.74 -3.09 -20.41
N LYS A 156 -2.86 -4.43 -20.34
CA LYS A 156 -1.84 -5.40 -20.78
C LYS A 156 -0.43 -5.09 -20.23
N ILE A 157 -0.34 -4.63 -18.98
CA ILE A 157 0.94 -4.20 -18.39
C ILE A 157 1.83 -5.42 -18.09
N THR A 158 3.04 -5.40 -18.64
CA THR A 158 4.04 -6.47 -18.53
C THR A 158 4.99 -6.27 -17.35
N ASN A 159 5.71 -7.32 -16.96
CA ASN A 159 6.76 -7.19 -15.93
C ASN A 159 7.91 -6.30 -16.40
N TYR A 160 8.24 -6.33 -17.70
CA TYR A 160 9.24 -5.43 -18.28
C TYR A 160 8.87 -3.97 -18.04
N TYR A 161 7.60 -3.61 -18.30
CA TYR A 161 7.10 -2.27 -18.01
C TYR A 161 7.25 -1.89 -16.52
N LEU A 162 7.01 -2.83 -15.60
CA LEU A 162 7.20 -2.58 -14.16
C LEU A 162 8.66 -2.29 -13.80
N ILE A 163 9.61 -3.05 -14.33
CA ILE A 163 11.03 -2.87 -14.09
C ILE A 163 11.48 -1.49 -14.59
N GLN A 164 11.03 -1.09 -15.78
CA GLN A 164 11.34 0.24 -16.34
C GLN A 164 10.70 1.40 -15.55
N ASN A 165 9.64 1.13 -14.78
CA ASN A 165 8.91 2.13 -14.01
C ASN A 165 9.04 1.93 -12.48
N GLN A 166 9.99 1.13 -12.02
CA GLN A 166 10.24 0.97 -10.59
C GLN A 166 10.70 2.29 -9.97
N LEU A 167 10.39 2.48 -8.70
CA LEU A 167 10.90 3.60 -7.93
C LEU A 167 12.39 3.35 -7.66
N LYS A 168 13.24 4.26 -8.14
CA LYS A 168 14.65 4.36 -7.77
C LYS A 168 14.79 5.31 -6.58
#